data_AF-A0AAD0JTH6-F1
#
_entry.id   AF-A0AAD0JTH6-F1
#
_cell.length_a   1.000
_cell.length_b   1.000
_cell.length_c   1.000
_cell.angle_alpha   90.00
_cell.angle_beta   90.00
_cell.angle_gamma   90.00
#
_symmetry.space_group_name_H-M   'P 1'
#
loop_
_entity.id
_entity.type
_entity.pdbx_description
1 polymer ?
#
loop_
_entity_poly.entity_id
_entity_poly.type
_entity_poly.pdbx_seq_one_letter_code
_entity_poly.pdbx_strand_id
1 'polypeptide(L)'
;MRLLVLGGTRSGKSAHAESVAAATGGDVVYVATARRDPDDDEMARRIDAHRDRRPAEWSTEETDEIARVLADHPDGTVLVDDLGGWLTHRMDATLGWADGGAGVADEVDALVSAVAAHQGSLILVSPEVGLGVVPDTLSGRLFSDLIGSLNRRVAEVCDSAALVVAGRVLPLSAPGVPTAADHSHGDPTAPASTRPGPASPGTGEAAGVTGVTGVTESTELSAPTAPAAESQSPQATESEASPAAEPESELTAEPETGPPAHGFPGLADIAHYDDPVVFPPVHPPAHTVADEARARQLVLTKPSGSLGRLEELGVWISSCQGTCPPRPLERARVVVFAGDHGVAENGVSAYPREVTLQMADNIVGGGAAVSVLARAARATVRVADMSMSAERPGGLDDHKIRRSSGSIDREDALSPDEVRAAVAAGRRIADEEVDSGADLLIAGDLGIGNTTPATVITCLVTGREPVELVGRGTGVDDDGWMRKTAAIRDAMFRASGDLRDPVAMLRRVAGADLAAMAGFLAQAAVRKTPCILDGAVVTAAALLAESLAPGARQWWVAGHRSAEPAHSAALTYLSLEPILEHSMRLGEGSGAVAALPTVHAAIAILTEMATFADAGVSGKA
;
A
#
# COMPACT_ATOMS: atom_id res chain seq x y z
N MET A 1 -17.88 24.24 -31.82
CA MET A 1 -16.50 23.70 -31.85
C MET A 1 -16.20 23.03 -30.53
N ARG A 2 -15.87 21.74 -30.53
CA ARG A 2 -15.61 20.94 -29.33
C ARG A 2 -14.14 20.54 -29.29
N LEU A 3 -13.41 20.95 -28.26
CA LEU A 3 -11.98 20.70 -28.07
C LEU A 3 -11.73 20.01 -26.72
N LEU A 4 -11.07 18.85 -26.74
CA LEU A 4 -10.54 18.21 -25.52
C LEU A 4 -9.06 18.58 -25.32
N VAL A 5 -8.73 19.19 -24.18
CA VAL A 5 -7.38 19.58 -23.77
C VAL A 5 -6.88 18.65 -22.66
N LEU A 6 -6.05 17.68 -23.07
CA LEU A 6 -5.41 16.71 -22.19
C LEU A 6 -4.07 17.22 -21.65
N GLY A 7 -3.63 16.71 -20.50
CA GLY A 7 -2.27 16.95 -20.02
C GLY A 7 -2.02 16.57 -18.57
N GLY A 8 -0.75 16.41 -18.21
CA GLY A 8 -0.35 16.13 -16.83
C GLY A 8 -0.52 17.32 -15.88
N THR A 9 -0.41 17.05 -14.57
CA THR A 9 -0.43 18.08 -13.53
C THR A 9 0.62 19.16 -13.78
N ARG A 10 0.21 20.44 -13.70
CA ARG A 10 1.05 21.63 -13.99
C ARG A 10 1.61 21.69 -15.43
N SER A 11 1.09 20.93 -16.39
CA SER A 11 1.59 20.97 -17.79
C SER A 11 1.27 22.26 -18.56
N GLY A 12 0.31 23.06 -18.08
CA GLY A 12 -0.25 24.24 -18.76
C GLY A 12 -1.61 24.01 -19.42
N LYS A 13 -2.23 22.82 -19.26
CA LYS A 13 -3.51 22.46 -19.89
C LYS A 13 -4.62 23.52 -19.74
N SER A 14 -4.92 23.95 -18.52
CA SER A 14 -5.97 24.94 -18.26
C SER A 14 -5.65 26.31 -18.85
N ALA A 15 -4.41 26.81 -18.72
CA ALA A 15 -3.99 28.08 -19.32
C ALA A 15 -4.07 28.09 -20.86
N HIS A 16 -3.87 26.94 -21.51
CA HIS A 16 -4.13 26.80 -22.94
C HIS A 16 -5.64 26.85 -23.24
N ALA A 17 -6.46 26.11 -22.49
CA ALA A 17 -7.91 26.12 -22.64
C ALA A 17 -8.53 27.51 -22.39
N GLU A 18 -8.09 28.22 -21.35
CA GLU A 18 -8.36 29.64 -21.06
C GLU A 18 -8.06 30.49 -22.31
N SER A 19 -6.89 30.32 -22.94
CA SER A 19 -6.52 31.08 -24.15
C SER A 19 -7.38 30.77 -25.39
N VAL A 20 -7.88 29.53 -25.52
CA VAL A 20 -8.77 29.13 -26.64
C VAL A 20 -10.18 29.68 -26.42
N ALA A 21 -10.70 29.62 -25.19
CA ALA A 21 -12.00 30.19 -24.84
C ALA A 21 -12.01 31.72 -25.07
N ALA A 22 -10.95 32.42 -24.64
CA ALA A 22 -10.79 33.87 -24.87
C ALA A 22 -10.76 34.22 -26.37
N ALA A 23 -10.18 33.37 -27.21
CA ALA A 23 -10.12 33.57 -28.65
C ALA A 23 -11.48 33.42 -29.37
N THR A 24 -12.54 32.95 -28.69
CA THR A 24 -13.90 32.88 -29.28
C THR A 24 -14.57 34.25 -29.39
N GLY A 25 -14.17 35.23 -28.55
CA GLY A 25 -14.65 36.62 -28.64
C GLY A 25 -16.12 36.85 -28.24
N GLY A 26 -16.75 35.89 -27.55
CA GLY A 26 -18.09 36.03 -26.96
C GLY A 26 -18.11 35.70 -25.46
N ASP A 27 -19.27 35.81 -24.84
CA ASP A 27 -19.46 35.51 -23.41
C ASP A 27 -19.10 34.05 -23.10
N VAL A 28 -18.28 33.83 -22.07
CA VAL A 28 -17.81 32.50 -21.65
C VAL A 28 -18.45 32.10 -20.33
N VAL A 29 -18.91 30.86 -20.28
CA VAL A 29 -19.32 30.15 -19.05
C VAL A 29 -18.20 29.21 -18.64
N TYR A 30 -17.48 29.56 -17.57
CA TYR A 30 -16.49 28.69 -16.96
C TYR A 30 -17.17 27.77 -15.95
N VAL A 31 -17.06 26.46 -16.11
CA VAL A 31 -17.53 25.45 -15.15
C VAL A 31 -16.35 24.94 -14.33
N ALA A 32 -16.31 25.33 -13.05
CA ALA A 32 -15.32 24.89 -12.08
C ALA A 32 -15.86 23.66 -11.33
N THR A 33 -15.25 22.50 -11.57
CA THR A 33 -15.70 21.22 -10.98
C THR A 33 -15.03 20.91 -9.64
N ALA A 34 -13.95 21.63 -9.30
CA ALA A 34 -13.21 21.48 -8.05
C ALA A 34 -13.95 22.15 -6.88
N ARG A 35 -14.38 21.36 -5.90
CA ARG A 35 -14.92 21.88 -4.62
C ARG A 35 -13.81 22.54 -3.80
N ARG A 36 -14.14 23.63 -3.10
CA ARG A 36 -13.29 24.18 -2.03
C ARG A 36 -13.57 23.39 -0.75
N ASP A 37 -12.61 22.55 -0.35
CA ASP A 37 -12.58 22.00 1.00
C ASP A 37 -12.25 23.16 1.98
N PRO A 38 -13.02 23.35 3.07
CA PRO A 38 -12.69 24.34 4.11
C PRO A 38 -11.35 24.10 4.80
N ASP A 39 -10.88 22.85 4.85
CA ASP A 39 -9.69 22.43 5.61
C ASP A 39 -8.44 22.25 4.71
N ASP A 40 -8.55 22.36 3.37
CA ASP A 40 -7.40 22.36 2.44
C ASP A 40 -7.01 23.79 2.01
N ASP A 41 -6.15 24.39 2.82
CA ASP A 41 -5.58 25.71 2.56
C ASP A 41 -4.69 25.76 1.30
N GLU A 42 -4.13 24.65 0.78
CA GLU A 42 -3.40 24.65 -0.50
C GLU A 42 -4.38 24.71 -1.68
N MET A 43 -5.38 23.84 -1.69
CA MET A 43 -6.39 23.81 -2.74
C MET A 43 -7.20 25.11 -2.75
N ALA A 44 -7.54 25.66 -1.59
CA ALA A 44 -8.16 26.97 -1.45
C ALA A 44 -7.35 28.07 -2.16
N ARG A 45 -6.03 28.17 -1.89
CA ARG A 45 -5.13 29.11 -2.56
C ARG A 45 -4.96 28.83 -4.05
N ARG A 46 -5.05 27.56 -4.48
CA ARG A 46 -4.98 27.16 -5.91
C ARG A 46 -6.26 27.46 -6.67
N ILE A 47 -7.42 27.38 -6.03
CA ILE A 47 -8.73 27.79 -6.56
C ILE A 47 -8.74 29.32 -6.71
N ASP A 48 -8.34 30.06 -5.68
CA ASP A 48 -8.30 31.53 -5.72
C ASP A 48 -7.28 32.04 -6.76
N ALA A 49 -6.04 31.49 -6.77
CA ALA A 49 -5.06 31.79 -7.81
C ALA A 49 -5.42 31.24 -9.22
N HIS A 50 -6.51 30.47 -9.34
CA HIS A 50 -7.15 30.20 -10.63
C HIS A 50 -8.18 31.29 -10.96
N ARG A 51 -9.13 31.57 -10.06
CA ARG A 51 -10.15 32.63 -10.21
C ARG A 51 -9.51 33.96 -10.64
N ASP A 52 -8.42 34.36 -10.00
CA ASP A 52 -7.66 35.60 -10.26
C ASP A 52 -7.10 35.73 -11.70
N ARG A 53 -7.01 34.64 -12.47
CA ARG A 53 -6.56 34.68 -13.88
C ARG A 53 -7.70 34.85 -14.88
N ARG A 54 -8.95 34.62 -14.49
CA ARG A 54 -10.10 34.65 -15.40
C ARG A 54 -10.49 36.11 -15.71
N PRO A 55 -10.85 36.46 -16.95
CA PRO A 55 -11.44 37.75 -17.26
C PRO A 55 -12.70 37.99 -16.42
N ALA A 56 -12.84 39.18 -15.84
CA ALA A 56 -13.98 39.55 -14.99
C ALA A 56 -15.32 39.67 -15.76
N GLU A 57 -15.27 39.57 -17.09
CA GLU A 57 -16.40 39.51 -18.01
C GLU A 57 -16.84 38.06 -18.33
N TRP A 58 -16.20 37.05 -17.76
CA TRP A 58 -16.65 35.65 -17.82
C TRP A 58 -17.56 35.31 -16.64
N SER A 59 -18.59 34.51 -16.90
CA SER A 59 -19.36 33.88 -15.84
C SER A 59 -18.63 32.63 -15.31
N THR A 60 -18.75 32.35 -14.01
CA THR A 60 -18.26 31.10 -13.41
C THR A 60 -19.42 30.41 -12.70
N GLU A 61 -19.70 29.17 -13.07
CA GLU A 61 -20.49 28.25 -12.25
C GLU A 61 -19.55 27.27 -11.54
N GLU A 62 -19.71 27.12 -10.23
CA GLU A 62 -18.94 26.18 -9.41
C GLU A 62 -19.85 24.97 -9.12
N THR A 63 -19.83 23.98 -10.02
CA THR A 63 -20.79 22.87 -10.08
C THR A 63 -20.21 21.63 -10.77
N ASP A 64 -20.69 20.46 -10.38
CA ASP A 64 -20.47 19.18 -11.05
C ASP A 64 -21.59 18.80 -12.04
N GLU A 65 -22.69 19.57 -12.10
CA GLU A 65 -23.81 19.39 -13.01
C GLU A 65 -23.49 19.84 -14.45
N ILE A 66 -22.35 19.44 -15.02
CA ILE A 66 -21.88 19.87 -16.35
C ILE A 66 -22.97 19.73 -17.42
N ALA A 67 -23.70 18.61 -17.42
CA ALA A 67 -24.78 18.35 -18.37
C ALA A 67 -25.95 19.35 -18.27
N ARG A 68 -26.22 19.93 -17.08
CA ARG A 68 -27.18 21.03 -16.94
C ARG A 68 -26.62 22.31 -17.58
N VAL A 69 -25.39 22.69 -17.26
CA VAL A 69 -24.80 23.96 -17.78
C VAL A 69 -24.72 23.94 -19.32
N LEU A 70 -24.40 22.78 -19.93
CA LEU A 70 -24.43 22.62 -21.39
C LEU A 70 -25.86 22.74 -21.97
N ALA A 71 -26.89 22.28 -21.25
CA ALA A 71 -28.29 22.41 -21.66
C ALA A 71 -28.87 23.83 -21.45
N ASP A 72 -28.39 24.56 -20.45
CA ASP A 72 -28.76 25.96 -20.19
C ASP A 72 -28.07 26.93 -21.18
N HIS A 73 -26.91 26.55 -21.73
CA HIS A 73 -26.10 27.35 -22.66
C HIS A 73 -25.80 26.67 -24.03
N PRO A 74 -26.80 26.12 -24.75
CA PRO A 74 -26.59 25.17 -25.86
C PRO A 74 -25.79 25.73 -27.06
N ASP A 75 -25.89 27.03 -27.31
CA ASP A 75 -25.18 27.76 -28.38
C ASP A 75 -23.97 28.56 -27.84
N GLY A 76 -23.73 28.57 -26.53
CA GLY A 76 -22.73 29.42 -25.87
C GLY A 76 -21.28 28.91 -25.92
N THR A 77 -20.33 29.75 -25.51
CA THR A 77 -18.95 29.29 -25.20
C THR A 77 -18.89 28.78 -23.78
N VAL A 78 -18.60 27.49 -23.60
CA VAL A 78 -18.44 26.84 -22.29
C VAL A 78 -17.02 26.27 -22.16
N LEU A 79 -16.39 26.49 -21.01
CA LEU A 79 -15.07 25.94 -20.64
C LEU A 79 -15.21 25.15 -19.35
N VAL A 80 -14.92 23.84 -19.38
CA VAL A 80 -15.00 22.95 -18.21
C VAL A 80 -13.59 22.57 -17.76
N ASP A 81 -13.27 22.83 -16.48
CA ASP A 81 -11.93 22.61 -15.90
C ASP A 81 -12.06 22.11 -14.44
N ASP A 82 -11.86 20.82 -14.15
CA ASP A 82 -11.54 19.72 -15.08
C ASP A 82 -12.36 18.43 -14.88
N LEU A 83 -12.38 17.58 -15.91
CA LEU A 83 -13.15 16.34 -15.92
C LEU A 83 -12.65 15.29 -14.91
N GLY A 84 -11.41 15.41 -14.42
CA GLY A 84 -10.88 14.57 -13.35
C GLY A 84 -11.47 14.94 -12.00
N GLY A 85 -11.57 16.24 -11.70
CA GLY A 85 -12.28 16.75 -10.52
C GLY A 85 -13.77 16.38 -10.52
N TRP A 86 -14.41 16.48 -11.69
CA TRP A 86 -15.79 16.01 -11.89
C TRP A 86 -15.93 14.50 -11.62
N LEU A 87 -15.12 13.66 -12.28
CA LEU A 87 -15.20 12.21 -12.14
C LEU A 87 -14.96 11.77 -10.69
N THR A 88 -13.96 12.36 -10.02
CA THR A 88 -13.68 12.15 -8.59
C THR A 88 -14.95 12.39 -7.77
N HIS A 89 -15.58 13.56 -7.93
CA HIS A 89 -16.75 13.91 -7.15
C HIS A 89 -17.98 13.05 -7.47
N ARG A 90 -18.18 12.66 -8.74
CA ARG A 90 -19.27 11.75 -9.10
C ARG A 90 -19.05 10.33 -8.57
N MET A 91 -17.80 9.86 -8.49
CA MET A 91 -17.47 8.60 -7.79
C MET A 91 -17.70 8.69 -6.28
N ASP A 92 -17.49 9.85 -5.64
CA ASP A 92 -17.88 10.06 -4.24
C ASP A 92 -19.42 9.99 -4.08
N ALA A 93 -20.15 10.72 -4.92
CA ALA A 93 -21.60 10.87 -4.84
C ALA A 93 -22.38 9.57 -5.14
N THR A 94 -21.84 8.71 -6.00
CA THR A 94 -22.46 7.44 -6.42
C THR A 94 -21.91 6.20 -5.71
N LEU A 95 -20.93 6.38 -4.81
CA LEU A 95 -20.11 5.30 -4.23
C LEU A 95 -19.32 4.48 -5.28
N GLY A 96 -19.08 5.05 -6.47
CA GLY A 96 -18.36 4.41 -7.58
C GLY A 96 -16.91 3.97 -7.27
N TRP A 97 -16.35 4.40 -6.13
CA TRP A 97 -15.09 3.87 -5.60
C TRP A 97 -15.19 2.42 -5.08
N ALA A 98 -16.38 2.00 -4.63
CA ALA A 98 -16.60 0.71 -3.97
C ALA A 98 -17.10 -0.39 -4.92
N ASP A 99 -17.81 -0.02 -5.99
CA ASP A 99 -18.42 -0.96 -6.94
C ASP A 99 -17.60 -1.21 -8.22
N GLY A 100 -16.43 -0.55 -8.34
CA GLY A 100 -15.59 -0.63 -9.54
C GLY A 100 -15.98 0.34 -10.66
N GLY A 101 -16.71 1.42 -10.34
CA GLY A 101 -17.11 2.46 -11.28
C GLY A 101 -18.46 2.22 -11.96
N ALA A 102 -19.29 1.32 -11.42
CA ALA A 102 -20.59 1.00 -11.98
C ALA A 102 -21.60 2.16 -11.74
N GLY A 103 -21.65 2.71 -10.53
CA GLY A 103 -22.57 3.78 -10.14
C GLY A 103 -22.38 5.09 -10.91
N VAL A 104 -21.19 5.33 -11.47
CA VAL A 104 -20.89 6.54 -12.28
C VAL A 104 -21.08 6.33 -13.79
N ALA A 105 -21.44 5.12 -14.24
CA ALA A 105 -21.54 4.78 -15.66
C ALA A 105 -22.63 5.59 -16.39
N ASP A 106 -23.85 5.65 -15.84
CA ASP A 106 -24.97 6.42 -16.40
C ASP A 106 -24.67 7.92 -16.48
N GLU A 107 -23.82 8.42 -15.58
CA GLU A 107 -23.44 9.84 -15.49
C GLU A 107 -22.35 10.20 -16.50
N VAL A 108 -21.42 9.28 -16.78
CA VAL A 108 -20.49 9.36 -17.91
C VAL A 108 -21.26 9.32 -19.24
N ASP A 109 -22.28 8.46 -19.35
CA ASP A 109 -23.14 8.38 -20.53
C ASP A 109 -23.94 9.68 -20.74
N ALA A 110 -24.49 10.27 -19.67
CA ALA A 110 -25.15 11.57 -19.71
C ALA A 110 -24.19 12.71 -20.09
N LEU A 111 -22.98 12.76 -19.51
CA LEU A 111 -21.97 13.76 -19.84
C LEU A 111 -21.54 13.67 -21.32
N VAL A 112 -21.18 12.48 -21.80
CA VAL A 112 -20.79 12.27 -23.21
C VAL A 112 -21.92 12.63 -24.16
N SER A 113 -23.17 12.35 -23.80
CA SER A 113 -24.36 12.75 -24.57
C SER A 113 -24.53 14.28 -24.63
N ALA A 114 -24.34 14.98 -23.52
CA ALA A 114 -24.42 16.45 -23.47
C ALA A 114 -23.29 17.11 -24.28
N VAL A 115 -22.05 16.62 -24.17
CA VAL A 115 -20.90 17.06 -24.99
C VAL A 115 -21.16 16.84 -26.49
N ALA A 116 -21.77 15.70 -26.86
CA ALA A 116 -22.14 15.40 -28.23
C ALA A 116 -23.25 16.33 -28.77
N ALA A 117 -24.17 16.78 -27.90
CA ALA A 117 -25.31 17.62 -28.25
C ALA A 117 -24.99 19.13 -28.31
N HIS A 118 -23.96 19.62 -27.61
CA HIS A 118 -23.60 21.04 -27.56
C HIS A 118 -23.28 21.62 -28.94
N GLN A 119 -23.94 22.72 -29.33
CA GLN A 119 -23.79 23.35 -30.65
C GLN A 119 -22.79 24.49 -30.65
N GLY A 120 -22.62 25.18 -29.51
CA GLY A 120 -21.70 26.30 -29.34
C GLY A 120 -20.21 25.94 -29.34
N SER A 121 -19.41 26.76 -28.66
CA SER A 121 -18.00 26.44 -28.41
C SER A 121 -17.88 25.72 -27.07
N LEU A 122 -17.18 24.58 -27.04
CA LEU A 122 -17.00 23.77 -25.85
C LEU A 122 -15.53 23.38 -25.73
N ILE A 123 -14.90 23.81 -24.65
CA ILE A 123 -13.52 23.46 -24.33
C ILE A 123 -13.55 22.62 -23.04
N LEU A 124 -13.08 21.38 -23.13
CA LEU A 124 -13.05 20.44 -22.03
C LEU A 124 -11.61 20.22 -21.61
N VAL A 125 -11.29 20.45 -20.35
CA VAL A 125 -9.98 20.15 -19.78
C VAL A 125 -10.06 18.84 -19.01
N SER A 126 -9.07 17.97 -19.17
CA SER A 126 -8.98 16.71 -18.42
C SER A 126 -7.52 16.35 -18.11
N PRO A 127 -7.20 15.75 -16.96
CA PRO A 127 -5.88 15.20 -16.72
C PRO A 127 -5.62 14.00 -17.65
N GLU A 128 -4.37 13.88 -18.11
CA GLU A 128 -3.86 12.66 -18.71
C GLU A 128 -2.92 11.98 -17.70
N VAL A 129 -3.24 10.74 -17.32
CA VAL A 129 -2.60 10.01 -16.21
C VAL A 129 -2.04 8.65 -16.63
N GLY A 130 -2.41 8.12 -17.81
CA GLY A 130 -1.94 6.82 -18.31
C GLY A 130 -0.50 6.80 -18.83
N LEU A 131 0.20 7.95 -18.78
CA LEU A 131 1.57 8.13 -19.25
C LEU A 131 2.64 7.93 -18.16
N GLY A 132 2.23 7.55 -16.94
CA GLY A 132 3.09 7.39 -15.76
C GLY A 132 3.31 5.95 -15.33
N VAL A 133 3.65 5.77 -14.05
CA VAL A 133 3.65 4.46 -13.38
C VAL A 133 2.21 4.10 -13.02
N VAL A 134 1.81 2.84 -13.23
CA VAL A 134 0.49 2.33 -12.82
C VAL A 134 0.35 2.47 -11.29
N PRO A 135 -0.70 3.10 -10.75
CA PRO A 135 -0.83 3.32 -9.31
C PRO A 135 -0.87 2.02 -8.49
N ASP A 136 -0.24 2.04 -7.31
CA ASP A 136 -0.23 0.89 -6.39
C ASP A 136 -1.56 0.71 -5.63
N THR A 137 -2.34 1.77 -5.46
CA THR A 137 -3.67 1.72 -4.81
C THR A 137 -4.77 1.26 -5.76
N LEU A 138 -5.79 0.59 -5.23
CA LEU A 138 -6.98 0.19 -5.98
C LEU A 138 -7.73 1.42 -6.55
N SER A 139 -7.95 2.45 -5.72
CA SER A 139 -8.57 3.71 -6.13
C SER A 139 -7.77 4.45 -7.21
N GLY A 140 -6.43 4.42 -7.13
CA GLY A 140 -5.56 5.03 -8.14
C GLY A 140 -5.69 4.34 -9.50
N ARG A 141 -5.70 3.00 -9.54
CA ARG A 141 -5.94 2.25 -10.79
C ARG A 141 -7.35 2.49 -11.32
N LEU A 142 -8.37 2.36 -10.47
CA LEU A 142 -9.76 2.57 -10.85
C LEU A 142 -10.00 3.98 -11.43
N PHE A 143 -9.48 5.02 -10.78
CA PHE A 143 -9.52 6.38 -11.33
C PHE A 143 -8.78 6.47 -12.67
N SER A 144 -7.58 5.90 -12.79
CA SER A 144 -6.77 5.92 -14.02
C SER A 144 -7.49 5.25 -15.20
N ASP A 145 -8.13 4.10 -14.98
CA ASP A 145 -8.86 3.35 -15.99
C ASP A 145 -10.15 4.08 -16.40
N LEU A 146 -10.90 4.62 -15.42
CA LEU A 146 -12.13 5.38 -15.68
C LEU A 146 -11.87 6.72 -16.37
N ILE A 147 -10.88 7.51 -15.93
CA ILE A 147 -10.55 8.80 -16.57
C ILE A 147 -9.96 8.58 -17.97
N GLY A 148 -9.18 7.52 -18.19
CA GLY A 148 -8.70 7.13 -19.51
C GLY A 148 -9.85 6.73 -20.45
N SER A 149 -10.83 5.97 -19.94
CA SER A 149 -12.02 5.60 -20.70
C SER A 149 -12.93 6.81 -21.00
N LEU A 150 -13.11 7.73 -20.03
CA LEU A 150 -13.82 8.99 -20.21
C LEU A 150 -13.12 9.88 -21.26
N ASN A 151 -11.81 10.09 -21.13
CA ASN A 151 -11.02 10.89 -22.08
C ASN A 151 -11.17 10.38 -23.50
N ARG A 152 -11.12 9.06 -23.70
CA ARG A 152 -11.36 8.41 -25.00
C ARG A 152 -12.77 8.68 -25.52
N ARG A 153 -13.81 8.42 -24.72
CA ARG A 153 -15.22 8.63 -25.12
C ARG A 153 -15.55 10.08 -25.42
N VAL A 154 -14.95 11.02 -24.68
CA VAL A 154 -15.08 12.46 -24.93
C VAL A 154 -14.34 12.87 -26.20
N ALA A 155 -13.13 12.34 -26.45
CA ALA A 155 -12.40 12.57 -27.69
C ALA A 155 -13.15 12.04 -28.93
N GLU A 156 -13.89 10.93 -28.81
CA GLU A 156 -14.74 10.35 -29.85
C GLU A 156 -15.92 11.28 -30.26
N VAL A 157 -16.33 12.23 -29.40
CA VAL A 157 -17.42 13.20 -29.68
C VAL A 157 -16.96 14.66 -29.81
N CYS A 158 -15.67 14.95 -29.59
CA CYS A 158 -15.08 16.27 -29.87
C CYS A 158 -14.66 16.42 -31.34
N ASP A 159 -14.59 17.66 -31.81
CA ASP A 159 -14.14 17.98 -33.18
C ASP A 159 -12.61 17.90 -33.29
N SER A 160 -11.90 18.03 -32.16
CA SER A 160 -10.45 17.93 -32.04
C SER A 160 -10.02 17.63 -30.60
N ALA A 161 -8.80 17.12 -30.44
CA ALA A 161 -8.14 16.98 -29.14
C ALA A 161 -6.68 17.46 -29.21
N ALA A 162 -6.12 17.84 -28.07
CA ALA A 162 -4.72 18.26 -27.95
C ALA A 162 -4.11 17.81 -26.62
N LEU A 163 -2.85 17.38 -26.62
CA LEU A 163 -2.08 17.05 -25.44
C LEU A 163 -1.12 18.20 -25.10
N VAL A 164 -1.17 18.70 -23.87
CA VAL A 164 -0.30 19.78 -23.38
C VAL A 164 0.79 19.22 -22.47
N VAL A 165 2.05 19.42 -22.87
CA VAL A 165 3.26 18.96 -22.16
C VAL A 165 4.24 20.13 -22.02
N ALA A 166 4.65 20.45 -20.79
CA ALA A 166 5.62 21.52 -20.49
C ALA A 166 5.33 22.87 -21.21
N GLY A 167 4.06 23.29 -21.23
CA GLY A 167 3.61 24.53 -21.89
C GLY A 167 3.58 24.46 -23.43
N ARG A 168 3.77 23.28 -24.03
CA ARG A 168 3.68 23.04 -25.48
C ARG A 168 2.43 22.22 -25.80
N VAL A 169 1.73 22.64 -26.85
CA VAL A 169 0.50 22.00 -27.33
C VAL A 169 0.85 21.07 -28.49
N LEU A 170 0.44 19.80 -28.39
CA LEU A 170 0.53 18.80 -29.45
C LEU A 170 -0.89 18.45 -29.91
N PRO A 171 -1.33 18.87 -31.12
CA PRO A 171 -2.61 18.44 -31.68
C PRO A 171 -2.64 16.91 -31.84
N LEU A 172 -3.76 16.30 -31.47
CA LEU A 172 -4.00 14.86 -31.63
C LEU A 172 -4.92 14.66 -32.84
N SER A 173 -4.39 14.04 -33.90
CA SER A 173 -5.16 13.72 -35.11
C SER A 173 -6.28 12.73 -34.82
N ALA A 174 -7.47 12.98 -35.37
CA ALA A 174 -8.59 12.04 -35.30
C ALA A 174 -8.23 10.67 -35.93
N PRO A 175 -8.65 9.54 -35.33
CA PRO A 175 -8.39 8.22 -35.89
C PRO A 175 -8.98 8.08 -37.31
N GLY A 176 -8.12 7.81 -38.30
CA GLY A 176 -8.55 7.48 -39.66
C GLY A 176 -8.28 8.52 -40.75
N VAL A 177 -7.72 9.71 -40.44
CA VAL A 177 -7.26 10.66 -41.45
C VAL A 177 -5.75 10.57 -41.65
N PRO A 178 -5.24 10.08 -42.80
CA PRO A 178 -3.83 10.20 -43.14
C PRO A 178 -3.48 11.68 -43.34
N THR A 179 -2.62 12.23 -42.48
CA THR A 179 -2.18 13.63 -42.60
C THR A 179 -1.33 13.80 -43.85
N ALA A 180 -1.88 14.45 -44.87
CA ALA A 180 -1.23 14.68 -46.16
C ALA A 180 -0.08 15.72 -46.05
N ALA A 181 1.08 15.25 -45.60
CA ALA A 181 2.32 16.04 -45.50
C ALA A 181 3.27 15.71 -46.67
N ASP A 182 3.11 16.47 -47.76
CA ASP A 182 4.04 16.69 -48.87
C ASP A 182 4.72 15.46 -49.52
N HIS A 183 4.12 14.98 -50.61
CA HIS A 183 4.82 14.18 -51.63
C HIS A 183 4.77 14.91 -52.98
N SER A 184 5.68 15.86 -53.19
CA SER A 184 5.86 16.52 -54.48
C SER A 184 7.30 16.50 -55.01
N HIS A 185 7.54 15.54 -55.93
CA HIS A 185 8.61 15.49 -56.95
C HIS A 185 10.08 15.28 -56.51
N GLY A 186 10.69 14.18 -56.98
CA GLY A 186 12.11 13.90 -56.79
C GLY A 186 12.62 12.52 -57.24
N ASP A 187 12.19 11.99 -58.39
CA ASP A 187 12.82 10.80 -59.00
C ASP A 187 14.24 11.16 -59.49
N PRO A 188 15.27 10.39 -59.08
CA PRO A 188 16.07 9.78 -60.13
C PRO A 188 16.50 8.32 -59.86
N THR A 189 16.27 7.51 -60.89
CA THR A 189 16.98 6.25 -61.22
C THR A 189 18.52 6.24 -61.04
N ALA A 190 19.07 5.01 -61.03
CA ALA A 190 20.47 4.59 -61.23
C ALA A 190 21.34 4.28 -59.96
N PRO A 191 22.35 3.38 -60.05
CA PRO A 191 22.87 2.64 -58.90
C PRO A 191 24.22 3.13 -58.33
N ALA A 192 24.57 2.61 -57.14
CA ALA A 192 25.78 2.96 -56.40
C ALA A 192 27.10 2.52 -57.09
N SER A 193 28.13 3.37 -56.96
CA SER A 193 29.51 3.12 -57.41
C SER A 193 30.44 2.73 -56.25
N THR A 194 31.69 2.33 -56.56
CA THR A 194 32.53 1.54 -55.63
C THR A 194 33.88 2.18 -55.26
N ARG A 195 34.34 1.91 -54.02
CA ARG A 195 35.74 1.86 -53.54
C ARG A 195 36.52 3.21 -53.41
N PRO A 196 37.69 3.24 -52.72
CA PRO A 196 38.32 2.23 -51.83
C PRO A 196 38.70 2.74 -50.41
N GLY A 197 39.12 1.81 -49.53
CA GLY A 197 39.93 2.11 -48.33
C GLY A 197 41.42 2.32 -48.64
N PRO A 198 42.32 2.48 -47.65
CA PRO A 198 42.58 1.48 -46.58
C PRO A 198 42.54 2.14 -45.16
N ALA A 199 43.08 1.64 -44.03
CA ALA A 199 44.03 0.56 -43.74
C ALA A 199 43.89 0.00 -42.28
N SER A 200 44.82 -0.85 -41.86
CA SER A 200 45.06 -1.28 -40.45
C SER A 200 46.56 -1.58 -40.27
N PRO A 201 47.09 -1.63 -39.03
CA PRO A 201 47.20 -2.91 -38.30
C PRO A 201 46.99 -2.79 -36.76
N GLY A 202 46.86 -3.87 -35.99
CA GLY A 202 46.73 -5.29 -36.36
C GLY A 202 46.93 -6.28 -35.19
N THR A 203 46.91 -7.58 -35.54
CA THR A 203 47.49 -8.76 -34.84
C THR A 203 47.02 -9.15 -33.42
N GLY A 204 46.50 -10.38 -33.28
CA GLY A 204 46.11 -11.01 -32.01
C GLY A 204 45.51 -12.42 -32.18
N GLU A 205 46.35 -13.43 -32.39
CA GLU A 205 46.01 -14.88 -32.48
C GLU A 205 45.77 -15.52 -31.09
N ALA A 206 45.13 -16.68 -30.90
CA ALA A 206 44.29 -17.55 -31.76
C ALA A 206 43.61 -18.67 -30.90
N ALA A 207 42.73 -19.46 -31.56
CA ALA A 207 42.20 -20.79 -31.16
C ALA A 207 41.26 -20.90 -29.92
N GLY A 208 40.29 -21.84 -29.89
CA GLY A 208 39.95 -22.82 -30.94
C GLY A 208 38.64 -23.62 -30.74
N VAL A 209 37.83 -23.64 -31.81
CA VAL A 209 36.93 -24.69 -32.35
C VAL A 209 36.69 -25.99 -31.54
N THR A 210 35.41 -26.28 -31.24
CA THR A 210 34.62 -27.56 -31.38
C THR A 210 33.40 -27.51 -30.42
N GLY A 211 32.18 -28.00 -30.69
CA GLY A 211 31.48 -28.51 -31.90
C GLY A 211 29.95 -28.28 -31.72
N VAL A 212 29.10 -28.27 -32.76
CA VAL A 212 28.39 -29.45 -33.34
C VAL A 212 27.58 -30.22 -32.27
N THR A 213 26.24 -30.32 -32.22
CA THR A 213 25.05 -29.98 -33.08
C THR A 213 23.81 -29.93 -32.14
N GLY A 214 22.58 -29.47 -32.44
CA GLY A 214 21.78 -29.34 -33.68
C GLY A 214 20.48 -30.19 -33.58
N VAL A 215 19.40 -29.85 -34.31
CA VAL A 215 18.03 -30.49 -34.26
C VAL A 215 17.25 -30.07 -32.98
N THR A 216 16.11 -29.34 -32.96
CA THR A 216 14.79 -29.37 -33.67
C THR A 216 13.91 -30.59 -33.25
N GLU A 217 12.57 -30.59 -33.22
CA GLU A 217 11.52 -29.63 -33.61
C GLU A 217 10.16 -29.96 -32.92
N SER A 218 9.14 -29.12 -33.15
CA SER A 218 7.69 -29.43 -33.19
C SER A 218 6.85 -29.72 -31.92
N THR A 219 5.82 -28.89 -31.75
CA THR A 219 4.55 -29.11 -31.02
C THR A 219 3.52 -29.88 -31.85
N GLU A 220 2.49 -30.49 -31.23
CA GLU A 220 1.06 -30.19 -31.52
C GLU A 220 0.04 -30.86 -30.55
N LEU A 221 -1.24 -30.52 -30.72
CA LEU A 221 -2.38 -30.84 -29.83
C LEU A 221 -3.03 -32.22 -30.13
N SER A 222 -3.77 -32.79 -29.15
CA SER A 222 -5.19 -33.19 -29.33
C SER A 222 -5.85 -33.79 -28.07
N ALA A 223 -7.19 -33.70 -28.04
CA ALA A 223 -8.15 -34.38 -27.15
C ALA A 223 -9.44 -34.65 -28.00
N PRO A 224 -10.60 -35.14 -27.51
CA PRO A 224 -10.94 -35.73 -26.19
C PRO A 224 -11.68 -37.09 -26.29
N THR A 225 -12.08 -37.72 -25.16
CA THR A 225 -13.26 -38.62 -25.12
C THR A 225 -13.83 -38.86 -23.71
N ALA A 226 -15.13 -39.18 -23.65
CA ALA A 226 -15.95 -39.67 -22.52
C ALA A 226 -17.03 -40.62 -23.13
N PRO A 227 -18.04 -41.21 -22.44
CA PRO A 227 -18.41 -41.14 -21.01
C PRO A 227 -18.79 -42.52 -20.38
N ALA A 228 -19.31 -42.53 -19.14
CA ALA A 228 -20.29 -43.51 -18.61
C ALA A 228 -20.97 -42.98 -17.33
N ALA A 229 -22.18 -43.45 -16.99
CA ALA A 229 -22.90 -43.06 -15.76
C ALA A 229 -23.98 -44.08 -15.34
N GLU A 230 -24.11 -44.32 -14.02
CA GLU A 230 -25.20 -45.00 -13.29
C GLU A 230 -25.16 -44.41 -11.85
N SER A 231 -26.20 -43.90 -11.16
CA SER A 231 -27.67 -44.07 -11.14
C SER A 231 -28.20 -45.11 -10.12
N GLN A 232 -28.66 -44.63 -8.93
CA GLN A 232 -29.95 -45.00 -8.31
C GLN A 232 -30.21 -44.38 -6.91
N SER A 233 -31.50 -44.24 -6.60
CA SER A 233 -32.19 -43.93 -5.32
C SER A 233 -33.56 -44.67 -5.38
N PRO A 234 -34.60 -44.57 -4.50
CA PRO A 234 -34.93 -43.52 -3.50
C PRO A 234 -35.66 -44.03 -2.20
N GLN A 235 -36.46 -43.14 -1.56
CA GLN A 235 -37.51 -43.33 -0.50
C GLN A 235 -37.02 -43.50 0.97
N ALA A 236 -37.50 -42.80 2.03
CA ALA A 236 -38.52 -41.75 2.32
C ALA A 236 -39.89 -42.15 2.93
N THR A 237 -40.22 -41.56 4.11
CA THR A 237 -41.53 -41.28 4.81
C THR A 237 -41.21 -40.51 6.12
N GLU A 238 -41.82 -39.36 6.50
CA GLU A 238 -43.14 -39.11 7.15
C GLU A 238 -43.25 -39.66 8.62
N SER A 239 -43.82 -39.01 9.65
CA SER A 239 -44.54 -37.71 9.88
C SER A 239 -44.11 -37.14 11.29
N GLU A 240 -44.71 -36.24 12.11
CA GLU A 240 -45.99 -35.48 12.22
C GLU A 240 -45.80 -34.21 13.13
N ALA A 241 -46.84 -33.47 13.60
CA ALA A 241 -46.68 -32.14 14.25
C ALA A 241 -47.68 -31.67 15.37
N SER A 242 -47.18 -30.80 16.28
CA SER A 242 -47.87 -29.74 17.08
C SER A 242 -48.92 -30.13 18.17
N PRO A 243 -49.49 -29.21 19.02
CA PRO A 243 -49.23 -27.76 19.26
C PRO A 243 -49.29 -27.24 20.75
N ALA A 244 -49.06 -25.91 20.90
CA ALA A 244 -49.70 -24.93 21.83
C ALA A 244 -49.38 -24.82 23.36
N ALA A 245 -49.07 -23.59 23.82
CA ALA A 245 -49.87 -22.77 24.77
C ALA A 245 -49.17 -21.43 25.19
N GLU A 246 -49.94 -20.34 25.35
CA GLU A 246 -49.53 -19.03 25.94
C GLU A 246 -50.31 -18.73 27.23
N PRO A 247 -49.88 -17.74 28.05
CA PRO A 247 -50.84 -16.76 28.59
C PRO A 247 -50.34 -15.30 28.58
N GLU A 248 -51.28 -14.35 28.79
CA GLU A 248 -51.13 -12.93 28.48
C GLU A 248 -50.75 -11.99 29.66
N SER A 249 -50.13 -10.87 29.30
CA SER A 249 -50.26 -9.52 29.91
C SER A 249 -49.78 -9.22 31.34
N GLU A 250 -48.94 -8.17 31.46
CA GLU A 250 -49.24 -7.01 32.32
C GLU A 250 -48.60 -5.75 31.70
N LEU A 251 -49.23 -4.57 31.82
CA LEU A 251 -48.72 -3.31 31.23
C LEU A 251 -48.12 -2.38 32.30
N THR A 252 -46.88 -1.93 32.08
CA THR A 252 -46.30 -0.74 32.71
C THR A 252 -45.72 0.17 31.65
N ALA A 253 -46.08 1.46 31.66
CA ALA A 253 -45.74 2.39 30.58
C ALA A 253 -44.31 2.93 30.68
N GLU A 254 -43.60 2.94 29.55
CA GLU A 254 -42.34 3.66 29.35
C GLU A 254 -42.61 5.11 28.89
N PRO A 255 -41.67 6.06 29.11
CA PRO A 255 -41.83 7.45 28.68
C PRO A 255 -41.75 7.62 27.16
N GLU A 256 -42.40 8.65 26.64
CA GLU A 256 -42.57 8.89 25.20
C GLU A 256 -41.24 9.00 24.44
N THR A 257 -41.00 8.06 23.52
CA THR A 257 -39.95 8.18 22.51
C THR A 257 -40.34 9.21 21.46
N GLY A 258 -39.45 10.16 21.16
CA GLY A 258 -39.54 10.95 19.92
C GLY A 258 -39.48 10.04 18.67
N PRO A 259 -39.84 10.56 17.48
CA PRO A 259 -39.76 9.77 16.25
C PRO A 259 -38.34 9.25 16.05
N PRO A 260 -38.16 8.00 15.61
CA PRO A 260 -36.83 7.42 15.44
C PRO A 260 -36.03 8.24 14.44
N ALA A 261 -34.76 8.52 14.77
CA ALA A 261 -33.82 8.98 13.77
C ALA A 261 -33.75 7.91 12.67
N HIS A 262 -34.11 8.26 11.45
CA HIS A 262 -34.05 7.36 10.29
C HIS A 262 -32.59 7.05 9.98
N GLY A 263 -32.04 6.03 10.62
CA GLY A 263 -30.71 5.50 10.32
C GLY A 263 -30.62 5.04 8.87
N PHE A 264 -29.50 5.33 8.23
CA PHE A 264 -29.25 4.96 6.84
C PHE A 264 -29.32 3.42 6.68
N PRO A 265 -30.23 2.88 5.84
CA PRO A 265 -30.22 1.46 5.53
C PRO A 265 -28.95 1.13 4.73
N GLY A 266 -28.13 0.23 5.27
CA GLY A 266 -26.84 -0.18 4.68
C GLY A 266 -25.69 -0.24 5.68
N LEU A 267 -25.72 0.56 6.77
CA LEU A 267 -24.69 0.51 7.82
C LEU A 267 -24.85 -0.67 8.80
N ALA A 268 -25.87 -1.50 8.63
CA ALA A 268 -26.05 -2.74 9.38
C ALA A 268 -25.28 -3.92 8.78
N ASP A 269 -24.97 -3.88 7.48
CA ASP A 269 -24.36 -4.99 6.73
C ASP A 269 -22.83 -4.95 6.77
N ILE A 270 -22.25 -4.84 7.98
CA ILE A 270 -20.80 -4.95 8.21
C ILE A 270 -20.39 -6.44 8.20
N ALA A 271 -20.61 -7.09 7.06
CA ALA A 271 -20.41 -8.53 6.82
C ALA A 271 -19.43 -8.80 5.67
N HIS A 272 -18.37 -7.98 5.55
CA HIS A 272 -17.38 -8.02 4.46
C HIS A 272 -15.93 -8.18 4.95
N TYR A 273 -15.72 -8.51 6.24
CA TYR A 273 -14.40 -8.79 6.83
C TYR A 273 -14.35 -10.11 7.61
N ASP A 274 -15.22 -11.06 7.24
CA ASP A 274 -15.34 -12.37 7.90
C ASP A 274 -14.14 -13.30 7.65
N ASP A 275 -13.43 -13.15 6.52
CA ASP A 275 -12.15 -13.83 6.32
C ASP A 275 -11.03 -13.05 7.06
N PRO A 276 -10.36 -13.65 8.06
CA PRO A 276 -9.35 -12.96 8.85
C PRO A 276 -8.14 -12.46 8.06
N VAL A 277 -7.88 -12.93 6.83
CA VAL A 277 -6.79 -12.38 5.98
C VAL A 277 -7.18 -11.13 5.20
N VAL A 278 -8.46 -10.72 5.22
CA VAL A 278 -8.92 -9.48 4.60
C VAL A 278 -8.98 -8.36 5.65
N PHE A 279 -8.32 -7.25 5.37
CA PHE A 279 -8.26 -6.06 6.22
C PHE A 279 -9.09 -4.91 5.65
N PRO A 280 -9.71 -4.07 6.49
CA PRO A 280 -10.30 -2.81 6.04
C PRO A 280 -9.20 -1.83 5.55
N PRO A 281 -9.55 -0.82 4.73
CA PRO A 281 -8.61 0.17 4.25
C PRO A 281 -7.84 0.86 5.38
N VAL A 282 -6.51 0.83 5.31
CA VAL A 282 -5.66 1.56 6.26
C VAL A 282 -5.71 3.04 5.92
N HIS A 283 -6.33 3.82 6.81
CA HIS A 283 -6.19 5.28 6.76
C HIS A 283 -4.74 5.67 7.10
N PRO A 284 -4.13 6.62 6.37
CA PRO A 284 -2.80 7.13 6.73
C PRO A 284 -2.84 7.92 8.06
N PRO A 285 -1.69 8.10 8.72
CA PRO A 285 -1.51 9.11 9.76
C PRO A 285 -1.96 10.52 9.30
N ALA A 286 -2.38 11.37 10.23
CA ALA A 286 -2.98 12.67 9.94
C ALA A 286 -1.95 13.63 9.30
N HIS A 287 -2.11 13.92 8.01
CA HIS A 287 -1.16 14.73 7.24
C HIS A 287 -1.17 16.21 7.66
N THR A 288 -2.34 16.79 7.93
CA THR A 288 -2.49 18.16 8.48
C THR A 288 -1.67 18.34 9.77
N VAL A 289 -1.79 17.38 10.69
CA VAL A 289 -1.03 17.36 11.96
C VAL A 289 0.48 17.14 11.71
N ALA A 290 0.86 16.42 10.66
CA ALA A 290 2.27 16.33 10.27
C ALA A 290 2.81 17.71 9.82
N ASP A 291 2.01 18.52 9.13
CA ASP A 291 2.37 19.88 8.72
C ASP A 291 2.32 20.88 9.88
N GLU A 292 1.39 20.75 10.84
CA GLU A 292 1.44 21.46 12.13
C GLU A 292 2.74 21.17 12.88
N ALA A 293 3.14 19.89 12.95
CA ALA A 293 4.37 19.47 13.60
C ALA A 293 5.62 20.00 12.88
N ARG A 294 5.64 20.01 11.54
CA ARG A 294 6.71 20.64 10.74
C ARG A 294 6.78 22.14 10.99
N ALA A 295 5.64 22.84 10.98
CA ALA A 295 5.56 24.27 11.28
C ALA A 295 6.06 24.58 12.70
N ARG A 296 5.69 23.77 13.69
CA ARG A 296 6.19 23.88 15.06
C ARG A 296 7.70 23.64 15.14
N GLN A 297 8.25 22.63 14.46
CA GLN A 297 9.69 22.37 14.40
C GLN A 297 10.52 23.55 13.86
N LEU A 298 9.95 24.38 12.98
CA LEU A 298 10.61 25.58 12.44
C LEU A 298 10.72 26.74 13.44
N VAL A 299 9.88 26.79 14.47
CA VAL A 299 9.83 27.90 15.46
C VAL A 299 10.44 27.57 16.82
N LEU A 300 10.75 26.30 17.11
CA LEU A 300 11.55 25.89 18.29
C LEU A 300 12.92 26.61 18.28
N THR A 301 13.50 26.91 19.46
CA THR A 301 14.78 27.66 19.59
C THR A 301 16.01 26.86 19.14
N LYS A 302 16.08 26.56 17.84
CA LYS A 302 17.16 25.85 17.15
C LYS A 302 17.26 26.31 15.68
N PRO A 303 18.40 26.16 15.01
CA PRO A 303 18.45 26.29 13.56
C PRO A 303 17.50 25.28 12.90
N SER A 304 16.75 25.71 11.89
CA SER A 304 15.77 24.88 11.16
C SER A 304 16.41 23.58 10.65
N GLY A 305 15.84 22.42 11.00
CA GLY A 305 16.35 21.09 10.60
C GLY A 305 17.62 20.61 11.32
N SER A 306 18.13 21.33 12.32
CA SER A 306 19.41 20.99 12.99
C SER A 306 19.37 19.75 13.89
N LEU A 307 18.18 19.26 14.27
CA LEU A 307 18.03 17.96 14.94
C LEU A 307 17.70 16.83 13.94
N GLY A 308 17.58 17.15 12.65
CA GLY A 308 17.40 16.21 11.55
C GLY A 308 16.26 15.21 11.82
N ARG A 309 16.61 13.93 11.84
CA ARG A 309 15.65 12.83 11.97
C ARG A 309 14.93 12.74 13.32
N LEU A 310 15.41 13.42 14.37
CA LEU A 310 14.61 13.63 15.59
C LEU A 310 13.40 14.54 15.34
N GLU A 311 13.49 15.48 14.39
CA GLU A 311 12.37 16.33 14.00
C GLU A 311 11.32 15.51 13.25
N GLU A 312 11.76 14.62 12.37
CA GLU A 312 10.92 13.69 11.59
C GLU A 312 10.19 12.67 12.48
N LEU A 313 10.86 12.08 13.48
CA LEU A 313 10.21 11.19 14.45
C LEU A 313 9.12 11.92 15.26
N GLY A 314 9.36 13.18 15.63
CA GLY A 314 8.36 14.02 16.29
C GLY A 314 7.14 14.32 15.40
N VAL A 315 7.38 14.58 14.11
CA VAL A 315 6.33 14.75 13.09
C VAL A 315 5.52 13.47 12.89
N TRP A 316 6.18 12.32 12.75
CA TRP A 316 5.54 11.02 12.56
C TRP A 316 4.62 10.65 13.73
N ILE A 317 5.08 10.77 14.97
CA ILE A 317 4.25 10.39 16.13
C ILE A 317 3.11 11.39 16.39
N SER A 318 3.28 12.68 16.06
CA SER A 318 2.18 13.67 16.05
C SER A 318 1.10 13.26 15.05
N SER A 319 1.52 12.93 13.84
CA SER A 319 0.65 12.48 12.76
C SER A 319 -0.10 11.18 13.10
N CYS A 320 0.57 10.21 13.72
CA CYS A 320 -0.05 8.96 14.18
C CYS A 320 -1.08 9.20 15.30
N GLN A 321 -0.77 10.08 16.27
CA GLN A 321 -1.69 10.38 17.36
C GLN A 321 -2.82 11.37 16.99
N GLY A 322 -2.73 12.04 15.84
CA GLY A 322 -3.67 13.09 15.44
C GLY A 322 -3.61 14.35 16.30
N THR A 323 -2.46 14.67 16.91
CA THR A 323 -2.30 15.90 17.71
C THR A 323 -0.87 16.44 17.70
N CYS A 324 -0.73 17.77 17.69
CA CYS A 324 0.55 18.49 17.77
C CYS A 324 0.53 19.51 18.94
N PRO A 325 1.52 19.52 19.87
CA PRO A 325 2.55 18.50 20.03
C PRO A 325 1.99 17.13 20.43
N PRO A 326 2.74 16.04 20.21
CA PRO A 326 2.27 14.69 20.51
C PRO A 326 2.23 14.45 22.02
N ARG A 327 1.31 13.59 22.47
CA ARG A 327 1.29 13.15 23.88
C ARG A 327 2.48 12.22 24.15
N PRO A 328 3.04 12.23 25.37
CA PRO A 328 3.99 11.21 25.81
C PRO A 328 3.46 9.80 25.57
N LEU A 329 4.36 8.90 25.17
CA LEU A 329 4.11 7.46 25.21
C LEU A 329 4.38 6.98 26.65
N GLU A 330 3.40 6.30 27.24
CA GLU A 330 3.43 5.76 28.60
C GLU A 330 3.35 4.22 28.62
N ARG A 331 2.82 3.61 27.54
CA ARG A 331 2.35 2.22 27.53
C ARG A 331 2.80 1.41 26.31
N ALA A 332 4.06 1.55 25.92
CA ALA A 332 4.69 0.69 24.93
C ALA A 332 4.57 -0.81 25.27
N ARG A 333 4.16 -1.62 24.29
CA ARG A 333 4.00 -3.08 24.42
C ARG A 333 4.85 -3.83 23.40
N VAL A 334 5.66 -4.78 23.89
CA VAL A 334 6.42 -5.70 23.06
C VAL A 334 5.71 -7.05 23.03
N VAL A 335 5.39 -7.55 21.84
CA VAL A 335 4.84 -8.89 21.63
C VAL A 335 5.87 -9.72 20.88
N VAL A 336 6.41 -10.74 21.53
CA VAL A 336 7.33 -11.70 20.92
C VAL A 336 6.54 -12.89 20.40
N PHE A 337 6.47 -13.05 19.08
CA PHE A 337 5.80 -14.18 18.43
C PHE A 337 6.76 -15.35 18.36
N ALA A 338 6.38 -16.46 19.00
CA ALA A 338 7.22 -17.64 19.16
C ALA A 338 6.76 -18.82 18.29
N GLY A 339 7.69 -19.40 17.51
CA GLY A 339 7.38 -20.52 16.63
C GLY A 339 8.62 -21.28 16.15
N ASP A 340 8.54 -22.61 16.12
CA ASP A 340 9.59 -23.42 15.50
C ASP A 340 9.33 -23.61 14.00
N HIS A 341 10.41 -23.89 13.25
CA HIS A 341 10.39 -24.00 11.80
C HIS A 341 10.98 -25.33 11.32
N GLY A 342 10.24 -26.11 10.53
CA GLY A 342 10.67 -27.46 10.12
C GLY A 342 12.01 -27.48 9.37
N VAL A 343 12.30 -26.41 8.62
CA VAL A 343 13.57 -26.21 7.90
C VAL A 343 14.80 -26.15 8.83
N ALA A 344 14.62 -25.95 10.14
CA ALA A 344 15.68 -26.04 11.14
C ALA A 344 16.36 -27.42 11.16
N GLU A 345 15.65 -28.51 10.84
CA GLU A 345 16.20 -29.87 10.82
C GLU A 345 17.29 -30.04 9.74
N ASN A 346 17.35 -29.16 8.74
CA ASN A 346 18.42 -29.10 7.74
C ASN A 346 19.72 -28.44 8.27
N GLY A 347 19.80 -28.11 9.56
CA GLY A 347 20.99 -27.51 10.18
C GLY A 347 21.28 -26.10 9.66
N VAL A 348 20.23 -25.29 9.44
CA VAL A 348 20.30 -23.89 8.97
C VAL A 348 20.40 -22.87 10.12
N SER A 349 20.50 -23.36 11.36
CA SER A 349 20.78 -22.58 12.57
C SER A 349 21.97 -23.17 13.32
N ALA A 350 22.60 -22.36 14.18
CA ALA A 350 23.72 -22.79 15.04
C ALA A 350 23.25 -23.42 16.37
N TYR A 351 21.95 -23.35 16.68
CA TYR A 351 21.36 -23.84 17.91
C TYR A 351 20.27 -24.89 17.64
N PRO A 352 20.07 -25.88 18.54
CA PRO A 352 19.01 -26.88 18.42
C PRO A 352 17.65 -26.28 18.83
N ARG A 353 16.55 -26.83 18.29
CA ARG A 353 15.18 -26.29 18.44
C ARG A 353 14.70 -26.14 19.89
N GLU A 354 15.23 -26.95 20.80
CA GLU A 354 14.91 -26.90 22.23
C GLU A 354 15.27 -25.54 22.86
N VAL A 355 16.13 -24.75 22.22
CA VAL A 355 16.45 -23.36 22.61
C VAL A 355 15.26 -22.41 22.45
N THR A 356 14.30 -22.64 21.53
CA THR A 356 13.09 -21.81 21.40
C THR A 356 12.31 -21.76 22.71
N LEU A 357 12.07 -22.92 23.36
CA LEU A 357 11.39 -22.98 24.66
C LEU A 357 12.24 -22.38 25.79
N GLN A 358 13.54 -22.69 25.81
CA GLN A 358 14.46 -22.15 26.84
C GLN A 358 14.53 -20.62 26.81
N MET A 359 14.48 -20.01 25.62
CA MET A 359 14.46 -18.56 25.45
C MET A 359 13.08 -17.95 25.74
N ALA A 360 11.99 -18.64 25.42
CA ALA A 360 10.64 -18.21 25.85
C ALA A 360 10.54 -18.14 27.39
N ASP A 361 11.04 -19.16 28.09
CA ASP A 361 11.17 -19.16 29.56
C ASP A 361 12.08 -18.03 30.07
N ASN A 362 13.18 -17.72 29.37
CA ASN A 362 14.09 -16.63 29.74
C ASN A 362 13.47 -15.23 29.54
N ILE A 363 12.64 -15.04 28.50
CA ILE A 363 11.90 -13.79 28.27
C ILE A 363 10.86 -13.58 29.37
N VAL A 364 10.04 -14.62 29.65
CA VAL A 364 9.02 -14.62 30.72
C VAL A 364 9.66 -14.46 32.10
N GLY A 365 10.81 -15.09 32.34
CA GLY A 365 11.60 -14.91 33.57
C GLY A 365 12.28 -13.54 33.70
N GLY A 366 12.18 -12.67 32.70
CA GLY A 366 12.72 -11.31 32.72
C GLY A 366 14.24 -11.20 32.54
N GLY A 367 14.89 -12.29 32.09
CA GLY A 367 16.34 -12.43 31.93
C GLY A 367 16.86 -12.28 30.50
N ALA A 368 16.00 -12.41 29.49
CA ALA A 368 16.36 -12.18 28.09
C ALA A 368 16.69 -10.70 27.79
N ALA A 369 17.36 -10.44 26.67
CA ALA A 369 17.84 -9.09 26.35
C ALA A 369 16.67 -8.13 26.10
N VAL A 370 15.62 -8.57 25.39
CA VAL A 370 14.39 -7.78 25.24
C VAL A 370 13.79 -7.40 26.60
N SER A 371 13.72 -8.33 27.56
CA SER A 371 13.13 -8.09 28.88
C SER A 371 13.94 -7.10 29.73
N VAL A 372 15.27 -7.14 29.59
CA VAL A 372 16.18 -6.17 30.23
C VAL A 372 16.03 -4.78 29.61
N LEU A 373 16.00 -4.69 28.28
CA LEU A 373 15.86 -3.42 27.55
C LEU A 373 14.47 -2.80 27.73
N ALA A 374 13.40 -3.61 27.72
CA ALA A 374 12.03 -3.13 27.88
C ALA A 374 11.83 -2.49 29.25
N ARG A 375 12.33 -3.14 30.31
CA ARG A 375 12.34 -2.58 31.67
C ARG A 375 13.13 -1.26 31.76
N ALA A 376 14.21 -1.10 31.00
CA ALA A 376 14.96 0.17 30.93
C ALA A 376 14.21 1.27 30.16
N ALA A 377 13.53 0.90 29.07
CA ALA A 377 12.72 1.80 28.23
C ALA A 377 11.27 1.96 28.73
N ARG A 378 10.91 1.39 29.89
CA ARG A 378 9.56 1.37 30.50
C ARG A 378 8.46 0.65 29.69
N ALA A 379 8.84 -0.14 28.67
CA ALA A 379 7.94 -1.05 27.98
C ALA A 379 7.72 -2.35 28.76
N THR A 380 6.66 -3.09 28.44
CA THR A 380 6.43 -4.47 28.92
C THR A 380 6.54 -5.48 27.78
N VAL A 381 6.85 -6.74 28.11
CA VAL A 381 7.02 -7.83 27.13
C VAL A 381 6.01 -8.95 27.39
N ARG A 382 5.38 -9.42 26.31
CA ARG A 382 4.51 -10.60 26.22
C ARG A 382 5.12 -11.60 25.24
N VAL A 383 4.91 -12.90 25.45
CA VAL A 383 5.35 -13.97 24.53
C VAL A 383 4.14 -14.76 24.06
N ALA A 384 3.79 -14.61 22.79
CA ALA A 384 2.69 -15.32 22.16
C ALA A 384 3.22 -16.58 21.45
N ASP A 385 2.87 -17.76 21.96
CA ASP A 385 3.22 -19.04 21.35
C ASP A 385 2.28 -19.32 20.17
N MET A 386 2.81 -19.24 18.96
CA MET A 386 2.06 -19.48 17.73
C MET A 386 2.31 -20.88 17.16
N SER A 387 3.56 -21.37 17.23
CA SER A 387 3.91 -22.71 16.77
C SER A 387 5.16 -23.33 17.41
N MET A 388 5.41 -23.10 18.71
CA MET A 388 6.50 -23.81 19.40
C MET A 388 6.23 -25.33 19.45
N SER A 389 7.27 -26.14 19.20
CA SER A 389 7.18 -27.61 19.11
C SER A 389 6.90 -28.27 20.46
N ALA A 390 7.43 -27.68 21.53
CA ALA A 390 7.32 -28.16 22.89
C ALA A 390 6.32 -27.32 23.68
N GLU A 391 5.55 -27.96 24.55
CA GLU A 391 4.62 -27.29 25.44
C GLU A 391 5.33 -26.72 26.66
N ARG A 392 5.02 -25.47 27.01
CA ARG A 392 5.52 -24.84 28.23
C ARG A 392 4.73 -25.30 29.46
N PRO A 393 5.35 -25.77 30.55
CA PRO A 393 4.65 -26.08 31.80
C PRO A 393 3.94 -24.83 32.36
N GLY A 394 2.62 -24.90 32.51
CA GLY A 394 1.78 -23.77 32.91
C GLY A 394 1.37 -22.82 31.78
N GLY A 395 1.75 -23.11 30.53
CA GLY A 395 1.32 -22.38 29.34
C GLY A 395 2.06 -21.05 29.07
N LEU A 396 1.59 -20.38 28.02
CA LEU A 396 1.86 -18.99 27.66
C LEU A 396 0.51 -18.31 27.39
N ASP A 397 0.07 -18.33 26.14
CA ASP A 397 -1.21 -17.79 25.66
C ASP A 397 -2.00 -18.88 24.90
N ASP A 398 -3.33 -18.80 24.88
CA ASP A 398 -4.23 -19.70 24.15
C ASP A 398 -4.27 -19.44 22.62
N HIS A 399 -3.16 -18.96 22.03
CA HIS A 399 -3.04 -18.59 20.62
C HIS A 399 -2.28 -19.60 19.75
N LYS A 400 -1.81 -20.73 20.31
CA LYS A 400 -1.04 -21.75 19.58
C LYS A 400 -1.86 -22.37 18.44
N ILE A 401 -1.37 -22.22 17.21
CA ILE A 401 -2.00 -22.73 15.99
C ILE A 401 -1.62 -24.19 15.72
N ARG A 402 -0.34 -24.54 15.94
CA ARG A 402 0.24 -25.86 15.64
C ARG A 402 1.56 -26.10 16.41
N ARG A 403 2.31 -27.15 16.06
CA ARG A 403 3.67 -27.42 16.57
C ARG A 403 4.65 -27.52 15.41
N SER A 404 5.57 -26.55 15.28
CA SER A 404 6.47 -26.30 14.14
C SER A 404 5.76 -26.07 12.80
N SER A 405 6.27 -25.17 11.94
CA SER A 405 5.92 -25.18 10.51
C SER A 405 6.49 -26.42 9.80
N GLY A 406 5.95 -26.73 8.60
CA GLY A 406 6.55 -27.71 7.69
C GLY A 406 7.90 -27.25 7.12
N SER A 407 8.67 -28.18 6.54
CA SER A 407 9.99 -27.85 5.96
C SER A 407 9.86 -27.18 4.59
N ILE A 408 9.95 -25.84 4.57
CA ILE A 408 9.64 -24.97 3.42
C ILE A 408 10.42 -25.27 2.12
N ASP A 409 11.55 -25.97 2.21
CA ASP A 409 12.35 -26.44 1.06
C ASP A 409 11.69 -27.61 0.30
N ARG A 410 10.67 -28.27 0.89
CA ARG A 410 10.03 -29.48 0.34
C ARG A 410 8.51 -29.44 0.39
N GLU A 411 7.95 -28.97 1.50
CA GLU A 411 6.52 -28.99 1.81
C GLU A 411 6.01 -27.60 2.22
N ASP A 412 4.70 -27.43 2.31
CA ASP A 412 4.10 -26.14 2.66
C ASP A 412 4.15 -25.92 4.18
N ALA A 413 4.58 -24.73 4.61
CA ALA A 413 4.71 -24.35 6.01
C ALA A 413 3.43 -24.60 6.83
N LEU A 414 2.27 -24.25 6.25
CA LEU A 414 0.96 -24.19 6.86
C LEU A 414 -0.12 -24.72 5.88
N SER A 415 -1.23 -25.24 6.41
CA SER A 415 -2.49 -25.41 5.66
C SER A 415 -3.23 -24.07 5.48
N PRO A 416 -4.19 -23.94 4.53
CA PRO A 416 -4.95 -22.71 4.33
C PRO A 416 -5.66 -22.20 5.60
N ASP A 417 -6.17 -23.11 6.43
CA ASP A 417 -6.92 -22.76 7.63
C ASP A 417 -5.99 -22.39 8.80
N GLU A 418 -4.79 -22.98 8.88
CA GLU A 418 -3.75 -22.52 9.81
C GLU A 418 -3.24 -21.12 9.46
N VAL A 419 -3.16 -20.74 8.17
CA VAL A 419 -2.84 -19.35 7.78
C VAL A 419 -3.92 -18.38 8.27
N ARG A 420 -5.20 -18.68 7.96
CA ARG A 420 -6.34 -17.87 8.45
C ARG A 420 -6.35 -17.76 9.97
N ALA A 421 -6.17 -18.88 10.67
CA ALA A 421 -6.16 -18.92 12.14
C ALA A 421 -4.97 -18.14 12.74
N ALA A 422 -3.78 -18.23 12.14
CA ALA A 422 -2.61 -17.47 12.57
C ALA A 422 -2.77 -15.97 12.36
N VAL A 423 -3.23 -15.52 11.18
CA VAL A 423 -3.51 -14.10 10.92
C VAL A 423 -4.63 -13.59 11.85
N ALA A 424 -5.68 -14.40 12.10
CA ALA A 424 -6.73 -14.08 13.07
C ALA A 424 -6.20 -13.92 14.50
N ALA A 425 -5.25 -14.77 14.93
CA ALA A 425 -4.60 -14.65 16.22
C ALA A 425 -3.72 -13.40 16.29
N GLY A 426 -2.98 -13.08 15.23
CA GLY A 426 -2.25 -11.83 15.07
C GLY A 426 -3.13 -10.59 15.27
N ARG A 427 -4.29 -10.57 14.61
CA ARG A 427 -5.31 -9.53 14.78
C ARG A 427 -5.78 -9.43 16.23
N ARG A 428 -6.22 -10.54 16.83
CA ARG A 428 -6.66 -10.57 18.24
C ARG A 428 -5.59 -10.07 19.20
N ILE A 429 -4.33 -10.47 19.04
CA ILE A 429 -3.24 -10.02 19.92
C ILE A 429 -2.99 -8.51 19.78
N ALA A 430 -3.09 -7.94 18.58
CA ALA A 430 -3.01 -6.48 18.39
C ALA A 430 -4.20 -5.77 19.06
N ASP A 431 -5.41 -6.29 18.87
CA ASP A 431 -6.62 -5.74 19.50
C ASP A 431 -6.54 -5.83 21.04
N GLU A 432 -6.11 -6.97 21.60
CA GLU A 432 -5.89 -7.18 23.04
C GLU A 432 -4.91 -6.16 23.64
N GLU A 433 -3.75 -5.92 23.02
CA GLU A 433 -2.79 -4.95 23.52
C GLU A 433 -3.32 -3.51 23.42
N VAL A 434 -3.94 -3.13 22.29
CA VAL A 434 -4.52 -1.78 22.08
C VAL A 434 -5.70 -1.53 23.02
N ASP A 435 -6.61 -2.48 23.19
CA ASP A 435 -7.77 -2.39 24.08
C ASP A 435 -7.36 -2.39 25.56
N SER A 436 -6.21 -3.01 25.90
CA SER A 436 -5.60 -2.82 27.22
C SER A 436 -5.20 -1.37 27.48
N GLY A 437 -4.99 -0.58 26.42
CA GLY A 437 -4.46 0.79 26.43
C GLY A 437 -2.98 0.87 26.03
N ALA A 438 -2.52 0.15 25.01
CA ALA A 438 -1.22 0.39 24.39
C ALA A 438 -1.24 1.67 23.53
N ASP A 439 -0.18 2.46 23.59
CA ASP A 439 0.02 3.67 22.78
C ASP A 439 1.13 3.54 21.71
N LEU A 440 1.91 2.46 21.80
CA LEU A 440 2.92 2.04 20.84
C LEU A 440 3.07 0.51 20.90
N LEU A 441 3.12 -0.14 19.75
CA LEU A 441 3.39 -1.58 19.63
C LEU A 441 4.81 -1.85 19.14
N ILE A 442 5.37 -2.98 19.56
CA ILE A 442 6.66 -3.49 19.09
C ILE A 442 6.49 -4.99 18.83
N ALA A 443 6.73 -5.41 17.58
CA ALA A 443 6.79 -6.82 17.23
C ALA A 443 8.22 -7.35 17.45
N GLY A 444 8.33 -8.52 18.05
CA GLY A 444 9.56 -9.29 18.19
C GLY A 444 9.38 -10.74 17.73
N ASP A 445 10.47 -11.40 17.38
CA ASP A 445 10.48 -12.79 16.90
C ASP A 445 11.21 -13.73 17.88
N LEU A 446 10.76 -14.99 17.92
CA LEU A 446 11.50 -16.07 18.58
C LEU A 446 11.28 -17.41 17.86
N GLY A 447 12.30 -17.92 17.17
CA GLY A 447 12.19 -19.23 16.53
C GLY A 447 13.50 -19.77 15.97
N ILE A 448 13.90 -20.97 16.38
CA ILE A 448 15.03 -21.63 15.74
C ILE A 448 14.70 -21.93 14.27
N GLY A 449 15.52 -21.38 13.39
CA GLY A 449 15.36 -21.45 11.93
C GLY A 449 14.60 -20.29 11.28
N ASN A 450 13.94 -19.40 12.04
CA ASN A 450 13.03 -18.36 11.52
C ASN A 450 13.67 -17.36 10.53
N THR A 451 14.97 -17.11 10.61
CA THR A 451 15.70 -16.27 9.65
C THR A 451 15.72 -16.85 8.22
N THR A 452 15.42 -18.14 8.05
CA THR A 452 15.35 -18.81 6.75
C THR A 452 14.07 -18.44 5.97
N PRO A 453 12.83 -18.68 6.49
CA PRO A 453 11.61 -18.18 5.84
C PRO A 453 11.60 -16.66 5.70
N ALA A 454 12.14 -15.91 6.67
CA ALA A 454 12.26 -14.46 6.56
C ALA A 454 13.11 -14.01 5.35
N THR A 455 14.23 -14.68 5.07
CA THR A 455 15.00 -14.42 3.83
C THR A 455 14.22 -14.84 2.58
N VAL A 456 13.53 -15.98 2.57
CA VAL A 456 12.70 -16.42 1.43
C VAL A 456 11.64 -15.39 1.06
N ILE A 457 10.84 -14.94 2.05
CA ILE A 457 9.81 -13.92 1.88
C ILE A 457 10.42 -12.61 1.34
N THR A 458 11.55 -12.18 1.92
CA THR A 458 12.24 -10.96 1.46
C THR A 458 12.72 -11.10 0.01
N CYS A 459 13.35 -12.23 -0.35
CA CYS A 459 13.80 -12.49 -1.72
C CYS A 459 12.64 -12.47 -2.73
N LEU A 460 11.52 -13.12 -2.41
CA LEU A 460 10.32 -13.16 -3.27
C LEU A 460 9.71 -11.77 -3.47
N VAL A 461 9.48 -11.02 -2.38
CA VAL A 461 8.83 -9.69 -2.45
C VAL A 461 9.75 -8.63 -3.06
N THR A 462 11.06 -8.67 -2.78
CA THR A 462 12.02 -7.68 -3.30
C THR A 462 12.64 -8.04 -4.65
N GLY A 463 12.35 -9.23 -5.19
CA GLY A 463 12.92 -9.73 -6.45
C GLY A 463 14.44 -9.96 -6.41
N ARG A 464 14.99 -10.31 -5.24
CA ARG A 464 16.45 -10.46 -5.01
C ARG A 464 16.87 -11.92 -4.83
N GLU A 465 18.07 -12.24 -5.32
CA GLU A 465 18.64 -13.58 -5.24
C GLU A 465 19.04 -13.99 -3.81
N PRO A 466 18.95 -15.29 -3.44
CA PRO A 466 19.33 -15.78 -2.11
C PRO A 466 20.71 -15.32 -1.66
N VAL A 467 21.70 -15.42 -2.55
CA VAL A 467 23.13 -15.14 -2.30
C VAL A 467 23.38 -13.69 -1.83
N GLU A 468 22.50 -12.74 -2.16
CA GLU A 468 22.59 -11.37 -1.66
C GLU A 468 22.06 -11.24 -0.23
N LEU A 469 21.01 -11.99 0.12
CA LEU A 469 20.21 -11.77 1.33
C LEU A 469 20.43 -12.79 2.46
N VAL A 470 21.10 -13.93 2.23
CA VAL A 470 21.37 -14.93 3.28
C VAL A 470 22.35 -14.40 4.32
N GLY A 471 21.80 -13.94 5.45
CA GLY A 471 22.56 -13.62 6.65
C GLY A 471 22.92 -14.85 7.49
N ARG A 472 23.87 -14.64 8.41
CA ARG A 472 24.41 -15.69 9.31
C ARG A 472 23.46 -16.04 10.45
N GLY A 473 22.40 -15.25 10.65
CA GLY A 473 21.38 -15.42 11.68
C GLY A 473 21.99 -15.55 13.07
N THR A 474 21.77 -16.70 13.71
CA THR A 474 22.33 -17.07 15.01
C THR A 474 23.86 -17.12 15.04
N GLY A 475 24.53 -17.21 13.88
CA GLY A 475 25.99 -17.28 13.74
C GLY A 475 26.48 -18.57 13.08
N VAL A 476 25.84 -19.01 11.99
CA VAL A 476 26.22 -20.26 11.29
C VAL A 476 27.59 -20.17 10.61
N ASP A 477 28.27 -21.30 10.54
CA ASP A 477 29.50 -21.50 9.76
C ASP A 477 29.22 -21.50 8.24
N ASP A 478 30.27 -21.70 7.43
CA ASP A 478 30.15 -21.66 5.96
C ASP A 478 29.30 -22.82 5.43
N ASP A 479 29.44 -24.02 5.99
CA ASP A 479 28.60 -25.17 5.62
C ASP A 479 27.13 -24.93 5.99
N GLY A 480 26.85 -24.31 7.15
CA GLY A 480 25.50 -23.91 7.58
C GLY A 480 24.92 -22.78 6.72
N TRP A 481 25.76 -21.83 6.29
CA TRP A 481 25.36 -20.82 5.31
C TRP A 481 25.02 -21.48 3.96
N MET A 482 25.83 -22.43 3.48
CA MET A 482 25.55 -23.18 2.24
C MET A 482 24.25 -23.97 2.31
N ARG A 483 23.98 -24.68 3.43
CA ARG A 483 22.70 -25.37 3.66
C ARG A 483 21.51 -24.39 3.70
N LYS A 484 21.67 -23.25 4.37
CA LYS A 484 20.64 -22.19 4.44
C LYS A 484 20.34 -21.60 3.05
N THR A 485 21.37 -21.28 2.27
CA THR A 485 21.23 -20.77 0.89
C THR A 485 20.54 -21.76 -0.04
N ALA A 486 20.85 -23.07 0.07
CA ALA A 486 20.14 -24.11 -0.67
C ALA A 486 18.66 -24.19 -0.28
N ALA A 487 18.34 -24.25 1.02
CA ALA A 487 16.96 -24.31 1.49
C ALA A 487 16.14 -23.06 1.08
N ILE A 488 16.74 -21.86 1.07
CA ILE A 488 16.10 -20.62 0.62
C ILE A 488 15.79 -20.68 -0.88
N ARG A 489 16.76 -21.11 -1.71
CA ARG A 489 16.57 -21.29 -3.16
C ARG A 489 15.41 -22.25 -3.45
N ASP A 490 15.35 -23.36 -2.73
CA ASP A 490 14.37 -24.43 -2.96
C ASP A 490 12.96 -23.97 -2.55
N ALA A 491 12.84 -23.28 -1.42
CA ALA A 491 11.60 -22.65 -0.97
C ALA A 491 11.13 -21.53 -1.93
N MET A 492 12.04 -20.68 -2.43
CA MET A 492 11.72 -19.68 -3.44
C MET A 492 11.21 -20.30 -4.74
N PHE A 493 11.82 -21.39 -5.20
CA PHE A 493 11.34 -22.10 -6.39
C PHE A 493 9.90 -22.61 -6.20
N ARG A 494 9.60 -23.20 -5.03
CA ARG A 494 8.26 -23.71 -4.68
C ARG A 494 7.19 -22.62 -4.57
N ALA A 495 7.56 -21.40 -4.15
CA ALA A 495 6.65 -20.26 -3.99
C ALA A 495 6.73 -19.23 -5.15
N SER A 496 7.47 -19.51 -6.21
CA SER A 496 7.66 -18.61 -7.36
C SER A 496 6.36 -18.25 -8.12
N GLY A 497 5.29 -19.04 -7.96
CA GLY A 497 3.96 -18.73 -8.48
C GLY A 497 3.12 -17.78 -7.60
N ASP A 498 3.52 -17.56 -6.35
CA ASP A 498 2.73 -16.86 -5.34
C ASP A 498 3.07 -15.36 -5.22
N LEU A 499 3.83 -14.80 -6.18
CA LEU A 499 4.42 -13.45 -6.12
C LEU A 499 3.43 -12.27 -5.95
N ARG A 500 2.13 -12.52 -6.01
CA ARG A 500 1.05 -11.53 -5.81
C ARG A 500 -0.02 -12.00 -4.81
N ASP A 501 0.22 -13.10 -4.11
CA ASP A 501 -0.69 -13.68 -3.13
C ASP A 501 0.04 -13.84 -1.79
N PRO A 502 -0.07 -12.85 -0.87
CA PRO A 502 0.59 -12.93 0.44
C PRO A 502 0.03 -14.07 1.30
N VAL A 503 -1.20 -14.53 1.05
CA VAL A 503 -1.82 -15.64 1.78
C VAL A 503 -1.19 -16.96 1.34
N ALA A 504 -0.94 -17.15 0.05
CA ALA A 504 -0.19 -18.29 -0.47
C ALA A 504 1.29 -18.25 -0.05
N MET A 505 1.94 -17.08 -0.01
CA MET A 505 3.29 -16.95 0.56
C MET A 505 3.33 -17.39 2.03
N LEU A 506 2.41 -16.89 2.87
CA LEU A 506 2.29 -17.33 4.27
C LEU A 506 2.08 -18.85 4.37
N ARG A 507 1.25 -19.41 3.47
CA ARG A 507 0.96 -20.84 3.41
C ARG A 507 2.18 -21.69 3.08
N ARG A 508 3.00 -21.30 2.10
CA ARG A 508 4.11 -22.13 1.61
C ARG A 508 5.42 -21.94 2.38
N VAL A 509 5.79 -20.70 2.70
CA VAL A 509 7.19 -20.34 3.03
C VAL A 509 7.36 -19.47 4.28
N ALA A 510 6.34 -19.34 5.13
CA ALA A 510 6.43 -18.64 6.41
C ALA A 510 6.41 -19.62 7.62
N GLY A 511 5.86 -19.18 8.75
CA GLY A 511 5.44 -19.98 9.89
C GLY A 511 4.23 -19.32 10.56
N ALA A 512 3.63 -19.98 11.56
CA ALA A 512 2.46 -19.40 12.25
C ALA A 512 2.82 -18.12 13.03
N ASP A 513 4.06 -18.03 13.50
CA ASP A 513 4.69 -16.85 14.09
C ASP A 513 4.76 -15.68 13.10
N LEU A 514 5.31 -15.89 11.89
CA LEU A 514 5.35 -14.83 10.87
C LEU A 514 3.94 -14.46 10.35
N ALA A 515 3.02 -15.43 10.24
CA ALA A 515 1.64 -15.18 9.81
C ALA A 515 0.86 -14.35 10.85
N ALA A 516 1.00 -14.68 12.13
CA ALA A 516 0.43 -13.90 13.21
C ALA A 516 1.06 -12.52 13.31
N MET A 517 2.39 -12.42 13.18
CA MET A 517 3.09 -11.13 13.20
C MET A 517 2.69 -10.22 12.02
N ALA A 518 2.44 -10.78 10.84
CA ALA A 518 1.91 -10.03 9.71
C ALA A 518 0.49 -9.52 10.00
N GLY A 519 -0.38 -10.37 10.56
CA GLY A 519 -1.72 -9.99 10.99
C GLY A 519 -1.73 -8.93 12.10
N PHE A 520 -0.80 -9.00 13.04
CA PHE A 520 -0.60 -8.04 14.12
C PHE A 520 -0.17 -6.66 13.60
N LEU A 521 0.84 -6.61 12.71
CA LEU A 521 1.33 -5.35 12.13
C LEU A 521 0.30 -4.66 11.22
N ALA A 522 -0.48 -5.44 10.47
CA ALA A 522 -1.61 -4.94 9.69
C ALA A 522 -2.75 -4.43 10.58
N GLN A 523 -3.16 -5.20 11.60
CA GLN A 523 -4.20 -4.80 12.54
C GLN A 523 -3.80 -3.55 13.33
N ALA A 524 -2.54 -3.41 13.76
CA ALA A 524 -2.05 -2.22 14.44
C ALA A 524 -2.27 -0.93 13.61
N ALA A 525 -2.00 -0.99 12.30
CA ALA A 525 -2.25 0.11 11.38
C ALA A 525 -3.75 0.40 11.19
N VAL A 526 -4.59 -0.64 11.07
CA VAL A 526 -6.07 -0.51 11.05
C VAL A 526 -6.58 0.13 12.35
N ARG A 527 -6.02 -0.26 13.50
CA ARG A 527 -6.26 0.29 14.83
C ARG A 527 -5.58 1.63 15.09
N LYS A 528 -4.99 2.27 14.06
CA LYS A 528 -4.31 3.58 14.14
C LYS A 528 -3.27 3.67 15.26
N THR A 529 -2.57 2.57 15.49
CA THR A 529 -1.57 2.42 16.56
C THR A 529 -0.17 2.35 15.95
N PRO A 530 0.77 3.23 16.35
CA PRO A 530 2.12 3.23 15.78
C PRO A 530 2.93 2.01 16.23
N CYS A 531 3.82 1.53 15.35
CA CYS A 531 4.74 0.42 15.63
C CYS A 531 6.22 0.79 15.46
N ILE A 532 7.10 0.17 16.25
CA ILE A 532 8.53 0.06 15.93
C ILE A 532 8.85 -1.36 15.46
N LEU A 533 9.44 -1.49 14.27
CA LEU A 533 9.90 -2.76 13.70
C LEU A 533 11.32 -3.10 14.18
N ASP A 534 11.58 -4.38 14.42
CA ASP A 534 12.88 -4.91 14.84
C ASP A 534 13.68 -5.48 13.66
N GLY A 535 14.31 -6.66 13.81
CA GLY A 535 15.21 -7.24 12.82
C GLY A 535 14.53 -7.90 11.61
N ALA A 536 15.30 -8.77 10.93
CA ALA A 536 14.95 -9.34 9.62
C ALA A 536 13.59 -10.04 9.57
N VAL A 537 13.26 -10.83 10.60
CA VAL A 537 12.02 -11.61 10.67
C VAL A 537 10.81 -10.70 10.81
N VAL A 538 10.92 -9.66 11.65
CA VAL A 538 9.87 -8.65 11.82
C VAL A 538 9.66 -7.85 10.55
N THR A 539 10.74 -7.45 9.85
CA THR A 539 10.59 -6.80 8.55
C THR A 539 10.06 -7.72 7.44
N ALA A 540 10.28 -9.04 7.51
CA ALA A 540 9.70 -9.99 6.55
C ALA A 540 8.18 -10.16 6.78
N ALA A 541 7.74 -10.22 8.04
CA ALA A 541 6.32 -10.15 8.39
C ALA A 541 5.70 -8.80 7.96
N ALA A 542 6.42 -7.68 8.10
CA ALA A 542 5.97 -6.36 7.67
C ALA A 542 5.77 -6.23 6.15
N LEU A 543 6.59 -6.88 5.32
CA LEU A 543 6.38 -6.95 3.87
C LEU A 543 5.05 -7.62 3.51
N LEU A 544 4.68 -8.69 4.23
CA LEU A 544 3.41 -9.38 4.02
C LEU A 544 2.23 -8.60 4.65
N ALA A 545 2.44 -7.91 5.77
CA ALA A 545 1.44 -7.02 6.37
C ALA A 545 1.07 -5.85 5.44
N GLU A 546 2.04 -5.21 4.79
CA GLU A 546 1.78 -4.16 3.78
C GLU A 546 1.08 -4.74 2.54
N SER A 547 1.34 -6.01 2.20
CA SER A 547 0.65 -6.70 1.10
C SER A 547 -0.81 -7.07 1.44
N LEU A 548 -1.11 -7.35 2.72
CA LEU A 548 -2.44 -7.68 3.23
C LEU A 548 -3.28 -6.43 3.55
N ALA A 549 -2.62 -5.35 3.97
CA ALA A 549 -3.24 -4.08 4.37
C ALA A 549 -2.42 -2.90 3.79
N PRO A 550 -2.55 -2.57 2.49
CA PRO A 550 -1.76 -1.54 1.83
C PRO A 550 -1.84 -0.18 2.51
N GLY A 551 -0.67 0.44 2.72
CA GLY A 551 -0.51 1.69 3.47
C GLY A 551 -0.18 1.52 4.96
N ALA A 552 -0.20 0.29 5.51
CA ALA A 552 0.16 -0.02 6.89
C ALA A 552 1.58 0.45 7.26
N ARG A 553 2.53 0.43 6.32
CA ARG A 553 3.90 0.91 6.50
C ARG A 553 4.04 2.36 6.97
N GLN A 554 3.01 3.19 6.79
CA GLN A 554 3.00 4.58 7.27
C GLN A 554 2.87 4.67 8.80
N TRP A 555 2.32 3.64 9.44
CA TRP A 555 2.20 3.51 10.89
C TRP A 555 3.46 2.94 11.55
N TRP A 556 4.52 2.66 10.79
CA TRP A 556 5.71 1.97 11.27
C TRP A 556 6.97 2.83 11.15
N VAL A 557 7.90 2.68 12.09
CA VAL A 557 9.30 3.09 11.96
C VAL A 557 10.22 1.89 12.21
N ALA A 558 11.38 1.84 11.55
CA ALA A 558 12.36 0.81 11.80
C ALA A 558 13.26 1.19 12.99
N GLY A 559 13.34 0.34 14.01
CA GLY A 559 14.10 0.63 15.23
C GLY A 559 15.61 0.62 15.01
N HIS A 560 16.13 -0.38 14.31
CA HIS A 560 17.57 -0.47 14.03
C HIS A 560 17.85 -1.06 12.66
N ARG A 561 19.05 -0.84 12.11
CA ARG A 561 19.57 -1.62 10.99
C ARG A 561 20.15 -2.91 11.56
N SER A 562 19.53 -4.04 11.23
CA SER A 562 20.10 -5.36 11.52
C SER A 562 21.31 -5.67 10.66
N ALA A 563 22.25 -6.46 11.19
CA ALA A 563 23.39 -7.00 10.45
C ALA A 563 23.01 -8.15 9.48
N GLU A 564 21.76 -8.63 9.50
CA GLU A 564 21.25 -9.57 8.50
C GLU A 564 20.92 -8.84 7.17
N PRO A 565 21.52 -9.21 6.02
CA PRO A 565 21.35 -8.45 4.77
C PRO A 565 19.89 -8.34 4.28
N ALA A 566 19.10 -9.41 4.43
CA ALA A 566 17.65 -9.42 4.12
C ALA A 566 16.89 -8.24 4.73
N HIS A 567 17.21 -7.88 5.98
CA HIS A 567 16.56 -6.76 6.65
C HIS A 567 16.79 -5.43 5.93
N SER A 568 18.01 -5.15 5.46
CA SER A 568 18.29 -3.91 4.71
C SER A 568 17.56 -3.86 3.36
N ALA A 569 17.33 -5.01 2.71
CA ALA A 569 16.50 -5.08 1.51
C ALA A 569 15.01 -4.83 1.82
N ALA A 570 14.48 -5.43 2.89
CA ALA A 570 13.10 -5.21 3.34
C ALA A 570 12.84 -3.74 3.74
N LEU A 571 13.76 -3.11 4.48
CA LEU A 571 13.70 -1.68 4.80
C LEU A 571 13.70 -0.79 3.54
N THR A 572 14.53 -1.13 2.54
CA THR A 572 14.57 -0.41 1.27
C THR A 572 13.23 -0.49 0.53
N TYR A 573 12.62 -1.68 0.49
CA TYR A 573 11.32 -1.89 -0.16
C TYR A 573 10.18 -1.15 0.56
N LEU A 574 10.11 -1.23 1.89
CA LEU A 574 9.11 -0.51 2.70
C LEU A 574 9.33 1.02 2.72
N SER A 575 10.47 1.49 2.21
CA SER A 575 10.93 2.89 2.29
C SER A 575 11.05 3.38 3.74
N LEU A 576 11.60 2.54 4.63
CA LEU A 576 11.78 2.83 6.05
C LEU A 576 13.26 3.00 6.40
N GLU A 577 13.63 4.17 6.93
CA GLU A 577 14.97 4.39 7.48
C GLU A 577 15.06 3.87 8.94
N PRO A 578 16.13 3.17 9.34
CA PRO A 578 16.30 2.63 10.70
C PRO A 578 16.83 3.68 11.69
N ILE A 579 16.27 3.75 12.91
CA ILE A 579 16.63 4.78 13.91
C ILE A 579 18.06 4.59 14.46
N LEU A 580 18.49 3.35 14.69
CA LEU A 580 19.82 3.02 15.23
C LEU A 580 20.66 2.16 14.27
N GLU A 581 21.97 2.38 14.25
CA GLU A 581 22.92 1.50 13.54
C GLU A 581 23.97 0.98 14.53
N HIS A 582 23.74 -0.24 15.04
CA HIS A 582 24.54 -0.88 16.09
C HIS A 582 24.99 -2.31 15.73
N SER A 583 24.80 -2.74 14.47
CA SER A 583 25.11 -4.09 13.98
C SER A 583 24.47 -5.24 14.79
N MET A 584 23.35 -4.95 15.47
CA MET A 584 22.57 -5.94 16.23
C MET A 584 21.94 -6.97 15.28
N ARG A 585 21.77 -8.20 15.76
CA ARG A 585 21.13 -9.31 15.03
C ARG A 585 20.55 -10.38 15.96
N LEU A 586 20.03 -9.97 17.12
CA LEU A 586 19.45 -10.89 18.10
C LEU A 586 18.01 -11.29 17.75
N GLY A 587 17.20 -10.36 17.27
CA GLY A 587 15.75 -10.51 17.22
C GLY A 587 15.11 -10.14 18.56
N GLU A 588 14.07 -10.88 18.96
CA GLU A 588 13.28 -10.68 20.19
C GLU A 588 12.52 -9.34 20.27
N GLY A 589 12.65 -8.42 19.30
CA GLY A 589 12.20 -7.03 19.46
C GLY A 589 13.26 -6.10 20.10
N SER A 590 14.47 -6.62 20.33
CA SER A 590 15.49 -5.96 21.17
C SER A 590 16.04 -4.63 20.61
N GLY A 591 16.21 -4.51 19.29
CA GLY A 591 16.66 -3.28 18.64
C GLY A 591 15.55 -2.24 18.48
N ALA A 592 14.30 -2.67 18.30
CA ALA A 592 13.12 -1.81 18.36
C ALA A 592 12.94 -1.18 19.74
N VAL A 593 13.08 -1.96 20.80
CA VAL A 593 13.07 -1.46 22.19
C VAL A 593 14.27 -0.55 22.47
N ALA A 594 15.45 -0.85 21.92
CA ALA A 594 16.62 0.02 22.06
C ALA A 594 16.44 1.41 21.40
N ALA A 595 15.59 1.51 20.37
CA ALA A 595 15.27 2.77 19.68
C ALA A 595 14.17 3.61 20.36
N LEU A 596 13.35 3.01 21.23
CA LEU A 596 12.23 3.67 21.93
C LEU A 596 12.67 4.95 22.70
N PRO A 597 13.80 4.99 23.44
CA PRO A 597 14.31 6.23 24.04
C PRO A 597 14.50 7.39 23.06
N THR A 598 14.86 7.12 21.80
CA THR A 598 15.00 8.14 20.75
C THR A 598 13.64 8.70 20.32
N VAL A 599 12.60 7.87 20.29
CA VAL A 599 11.21 8.31 20.02
C VAL A 599 10.69 9.16 21.18
N HIS A 600 10.94 8.76 22.44
CA HIS A 600 10.64 9.61 23.60
C HIS A 600 11.37 10.96 23.55
N ALA A 601 12.65 10.97 23.15
CA ALA A 601 13.41 12.21 22.99
C ALA A 601 12.80 13.12 21.91
N ALA A 602 12.34 12.56 20.77
CA ALA A 602 11.67 13.32 19.73
C ALA A 602 10.33 13.95 20.19
N ILE A 603 9.55 13.22 21.01
CA ILE A 603 8.33 13.74 21.65
C ILE A 603 8.67 14.88 22.61
N ALA A 604 9.64 14.69 23.50
CA ALA A 604 10.08 15.70 24.46
C ALA A 604 10.63 16.96 23.75
N ILE A 605 11.42 16.80 22.70
CA ILE A 605 11.90 17.90 21.84
C ILE A 605 10.74 18.72 21.29
N LEU A 606 9.73 18.08 20.71
CA LEU A 606 8.60 18.79 20.11
C LEU A 606 7.64 19.39 21.16
N THR A 607 7.59 18.82 22.36
CA THR A 607 6.67 19.25 23.44
C THR A 607 7.28 20.35 24.30
N GLU A 608 8.52 20.17 24.76
CA GLU A 608 9.14 20.92 25.87
C GLU A 608 10.11 22.03 25.42
N MET A 609 10.62 22.00 24.18
CA MET A 609 11.47 23.10 23.70
C MET A 609 10.66 24.40 23.58
N ALA A 610 11.23 25.48 24.12
CA ALA A 610 10.76 26.84 23.89
C ALA A 610 10.80 27.20 22.40
N THR A 611 9.92 28.11 21.97
CA THR A 611 10.06 28.78 20.67
C THR A 611 11.03 29.96 20.75
N PHE A 612 11.49 30.46 19.60
CA PHE A 612 12.24 31.72 19.53
C PHE A 612 11.52 32.88 20.24
N ALA A 613 10.19 32.92 20.17
CA ALA A 613 9.38 33.94 20.84
C ALA A 613 9.38 33.77 22.36
N ASP A 614 9.13 32.55 22.88
CA ASP A 614 9.12 32.27 24.32
C ASP A 614 10.48 32.52 24.98
N ALA A 615 11.56 32.18 24.26
CA ALA A 615 12.93 32.36 24.71
C ALA A 615 13.45 33.82 24.56
N GLY A 616 12.68 34.72 23.92
CA GLY A 616 13.11 36.09 23.63
C GLY A 616 14.31 36.18 22.68
N VAL A 617 14.53 35.15 21.85
CA VAL A 617 15.67 35.05 20.93
C VAL A 617 15.27 35.60 19.57
N SER A 618 16.00 36.60 19.08
CA SER A 618 15.79 37.17 17.73
C SER A 618 15.81 36.09 16.66
N GLY A 619 14.82 36.13 15.76
CA GLY A 619 14.78 35.27 14.57
C GLY A 619 15.88 35.60 13.56
N LYS A 620 15.88 34.90 12.42
CA LYS A 620 16.74 35.22 11.28
C LYS A 620 16.47 36.66 10.79
N ALA A 621 17.55 37.36 10.46
CA ALA A 621 17.54 38.65 9.77
C ALA A 621 17.46 38.46 8.25
#